data_AF-A0A831JU42-F1
#
_entry.id   AF-A0A831JU42-F1
#
_cell.length_a   1.000
_cell.length_b   1.000
_cell.length_c   1.000
_cell.angle_alpha   90.00
_cell.angle_beta   90.00
_cell.angle_gamma   90.00
#
_symmetry.space_group_name_H-M   'P 1'
#
loop_
_entity.id
_entity.type
_entity.pdbx_description
1 polymer ?
#
loop_
_entity_poly.entity_id
_entity_poly.type
_entity_poly.pdbx_seq_one_letter_code
_entity_poly.pdbx_strand_id
1 'polypeptide(L)'
;EDIQTVASHAQPLAQCREWLKKNLPGVPTLPVFSTSAAAQIAANNPNIGDIASPLAIKTYELQIVVKGIEDYQGNTTRFLVIGRKSPSRSGHDKTSLLLGLQNQPGSLNEVLTVLSSKNINLAKIESRPVKGKQWKYLFFIDMHGHMDDQIIAEGCEILRRKCSYYEWLGSYPRADNGE
;
A
#
# COMPACT_ATOMS: atom_id res chain seq x y z
N GLU A 1 29.52 -17.29 -7.76
CA GLU A 1 29.90 -18.59 -7.17
C GLU A 1 30.27 -18.47 -5.69
N ASP A 2 30.76 -17.29 -5.24
CA ASP A 2 31.16 -17.05 -3.84
C ASP A 2 30.02 -16.90 -2.83
N ILE A 3 28.79 -16.69 -3.32
CA ILE A 3 27.59 -16.53 -2.48
C ILE A 3 27.17 -17.88 -1.90
N GLN A 4 27.25 -18.00 -0.58
CA GLN A 4 26.92 -19.19 0.19
C GLN A 4 25.57 -19.06 0.90
N THR A 5 25.01 -17.85 1.02
CA THR A 5 23.71 -17.61 1.64
C THR A 5 23.07 -16.35 1.04
N VAL A 6 21.76 -16.36 0.83
CA VAL A 6 21.00 -15.17 0.41
C VAL A 6 20.16 -14.65 1.58
N ALA A 7 20.47 -13.46 2.07
CA ALA A 7 19.72 -12.79 3.13
C ALA A 7 18.72 -11.78 2.55
N SER A 8 17.52 -11.67 3.14
CA SER A 8 16.63 -10.53 2.94
C SER A 8 15.48 -10.60 3.94
N HIS A 9 14.55 -9.65 3.88
CA HIS A 9 13.26 -9.82 4.56
C HIS A 9 12.48 -10.99 3.95
N ALA A 10 11.61 -11.63 4.74
CA ALA A 10 10.85 -12.81 4.30
C ALA A 10 10.02 -12.57 3.02
N GLN A 11 9.49 -11.36 2.86
CA GLN A 11 8.68 -11.00 1.69
C GLN A 11 9.50 -10.97 0.38
N PRO A 12 10.61 -10.23 0.24
CA PRO A 12 11.49 -10.32 -0.92
C PRO A 12 12.00 -11.75 -1.22
N LEU A 13 12.37 -12.52 -0.19
CA LEU A 13 12.78 -13.93 -0.37
C LEU A 13 11.66 -14.77 -1.02
N ALA A 14 10.41 -14.56 -0.59
CA ALA A 14 9.26 -15.24 -1.17
C ALA A 14 8.94 -14.73 -2.60
N GLN A 15 9.19 -13.45 -2.88
CA GLN A 15 8.94 -12.82 -4.17
C GLN A 15 10.00 -13.13 -5.24
N CYS A 16 11.13 -13.75 -4.87
CA CYS A 16 12.19 -14.14 -5.79
C CYS A 16 12.47 -15.66 -5.72
N ARG A 17 11.52 -16.43 -5.18
CA ARG A 17 11.72 -17.84 -4.84
C ARG A 17 11.98 -18.69 -6.08
N GLU A 18 11.26 -18.46 -7.17
CA GLU A 18 11.43 -19.22 -8.39
C GLU A 18 12.78 -18.90 -9.05
N TRP A 19 13.17 -17.62 -9.06
CA TRP A 19 14.50 -17.23 -9.52
C TRP A 19 15.62 -17.88 -8.68
N LEU A 20 15.54 -17.82 -7.35
CA LEU A 20 16.53 -18.41 -6.45
C LEU A 20 16.62 -19.93 -6.63
N LYS A 21 15.49 -20.62 -6.71
CA LYS A 21 15.44 -22.08 -6.92
C LYS A 21 16.08 -22.49 -8.24
N LYS A 22 15.91 -21.70 -9.30
CA LYS A 22 16.44 -21.97 -10.63
C LYS A 22 17.95 -21.67 -10.75
N ASN A 23 18.40 -20.55 -10.18
CA ASN A 23 19.75 -20.02 -10.43
C ASN A 23 20.74 -20.28 -9.29
N LEU A 24 20.25 -20.47 -8.07
CA LEU A 24 21.07 -20.76 -6.88
C LEU A 24 20.57 -22.02 -6.16
N PRO A 25 20.43 -23.17 -6.87
CA PRO A 25 19.97 -24.40 -6.24
C PRO A 25 20.95 -24.82 -5.13
N GLY A 26 20.44 -25.01 -3.92
CA GLY A 26 21.25 -25.43 -2.76
C GLY A 26 21.86 -24.30 -1.95
N VAL A 27 21.76 -23.04 -2.39
CA VAL A 27 22.14 -21.89 -1.56
C VAL A 27 21.02 -21.59 -0.56
N PRO A 28 21.26 -21.68 0.76
CA PRO A 28 20.24 -21.39 1.77
C PRO A 28 19.83 -19.91 1.76
N THR A 29 18.60 -19.65 2.22
CA THR A 29 18.10 -18.30 2.46
C THR A 29 18.10 -17.98 3.96
N LEU A 30 18.45 -16.75 4.32
CA LEU A 30 18.47 -16.24 5.68
C LEU A 30 17.44 -15.12 5.83
N PRO A 31 16.25 -15.39 6.37
CA PRO A 31 15.28 -14.35 6.65
C PRO A 31 15.77 -13.44 7.79
N VAL A 32 15.80 -12.14 7.54
CA VAL A 32 16.21 -11.12 8.52
C VAL A 32 15.11 -10.06 8.70
N PHE A 33 15.32 -9.14 9.65
CA PHE A 33 14.33 -8.16 10.06
C PHE A 33 13.92 -7.17 8.95
N SER A 34 14.83 -6.79 8.05
CA SER A 34 14.54 -5.87 6.96
C SER A 34 15.49 -6.07 5.78
N THR A 35 15.12 -5.58 4.60
CA THR A 35 16.01 -5.54 3.42
C THR A 35 17.26 -4.70 3.68
N SER A 36 17.15 -3.63 4.47
CA SER A 36 18.30 -2.81 4.84
C SER A 36 19.25 -3.52 5.80
N ALA A 37 18.73 -4.35 6.71
CA ALA A 37 19.57 -5.18 7.57
C ALA A 37 20.33 -6.24 6.77
N ALA A 38 19.70 -6.85 5.77
CA ALA A 38 20.38 -7.76 4.85
C ALA A 38 21.49 -7.07 4.05
N ALA A 39 21.23 -5.87 3.53
CA ALA A 39 22.23 -5.06 2.84
C ALA A 39 23.46 -4.78 3.72
N GLN A 40 23.24 -4.41 4.99
CA GLN A 40 24.32 -4.19 5.94
C GLN A 40 25.13 -5.47 6.23
N ILE A 41 24.47 -6.62 6.32
CA ILE A 41 25.15 -7.92 6.52
C ILE A 41 26.01 -8.25 5.29
N ALA A 42 25.46 -8.12 4.08
CA ALA A 42 26.17 -8.38 2.83
C ALA A 42 27.37 -7.45 2.63
N ALA A 43 27.27 -6.19 3.05
CA ALA A 43 28.39 -5.24 3.00
C ALA A 43 29.59 -5.67 3.87
N ASN A 44 29.35 -6.41 4.96
CA ASN A 44 30.39 -6.87 5.88
C ASN A 44 30.79 -8.34 5.64
N ASN A 45 30.12 -9.06 4.75
CA ASN A 45 30.41 -10.47 4.47
C ASN A 45 30.23 -10.78 2.97
N PRO A 46 31.32 -10.97 2.21
CA PRO A 46 31.26 -11.20 0.77
C PRO A 46 30.62 -12.54 0.39
N ASN A 47 30.44 -13.48 1.33
CA ASN A 47 29.76 -14.75 1.10
C ASN A 47 28.24 -14.67 1.22
N ILE A 48 27.69 -13.50 1.57
CA ILE A 48 26.25 -13.27 1.71
C ILE A 48 25.75 -12.38 0.57
N GLY A 49 24.80 -12.90 -0.20
CA GLY A 49 24.04 -12.13 -1.17
C GLY A 49 22.82 -11.49 -0.51
N ASP A 50 22.41 -10.32 -0.99
CA ASP A 50 21.17 -9.64 -0.56
C ASP A 50 20.22 -9.43 -1.74
N ILE A 51 18.92 -9.49 -1.46
CA ILE A 51 17.86 -8.98 -2.35
C ILE A 51 17.60 -7.52 -1.96
N ALA A 52 18.37 -6.65 -2.59
CA ALA A 52 18.46 -5.23 -2.24
C ALA A 52 17.61 -4.32 -3.15
N SER A 53 17.15 -3.21 -2.59
CA SER A 53 16.62 -2.10 -3.40
C SER A 53 17.76 -1.27 -4.02
N PRO A 54 17.52 -0.54 -5.12
CA PRO A 54 18.52 0.39 -5.69
C PRO A 54 19.07 1.41 -4.70
N LEU A 55 18.26 1.82 -3.72
CA LEU A 55 18.70 2.73 -2.65
C LEU A 55 19.71 2.03 -1.73
N ALA A 56 19.42 0.81 -1.27
CA ALA A 56 20.32 0.06 -0.40
C ALA A 56 21.67 -0.24 -1.08
N ILE A 57 21.66 -0.55 -2.37
CA ILE A 57 22.87 -0.73 -3.18
C ILE A 57 23.78 0.50 -3.10
N LYS A 58 23.22 1.71 -3.25
CA LYS A 58 23.98 2.96 -3.16
C LYS A 58 24.45 3.25 -1.73
N THR A 59 23.58 3.06 -0.74
CA THR A 59 23.86 3.39 0.66
C THR A 59 24.97 2.53 1.26
N TYR A 60 25.00 1.25 0.92
CA TYR A 60 25.96 0.28 1.46
C TYR A 60 27.05 -0.11 0.46
N GLU A 61 27.16 0.63 -0.67
CA GLU A 61 28.15 0.42 -1.73
C GLU A 61 28.24 -1.04 -2.22
N LEU A 62 27.08 -1.70 -2.34
CA LEU A 62 27.00 -3.11 -2.71
C LEU A 62 27.25 -3.30 -4.20
N GLN A 63 27.90 -4.43 -4.54
CA GLN A 63 28.00 -4.87 -5.92
C GLN A 63 26.68 -5.50 -6.37
N ILE A 64 26.16 -5.06 -7.52
CA ILE A 64 25.03 -5.70 -8.17
C ILE A 64 25.52 -6.95 -8.92
N VAL A 65 25.09 -8.13 -8.48
CA VAL A 65 25.42 -9.41 -9.15
C VAL A 65 24.42 -9.71 -10.26
N VAL A 66 23.13 -9.57 -9.98
CA VAL A 66 22.03 -9.78 -10.95
C VAL A 66 20.92 -8.74 -10.69
N LYS A 67 20.23 -8.30 -11.75
CA LYS A 67 19.06 -7.40 -11.68
C LYS A 67 17.79 -8.15 -12.09
N GLY A 68 16.64 -7.68 -11.61
CA GLY A 68 15.34 -8.18 -12.07
C GLY A 68 15.09 -9.64 -11.69
N ILE A 69 15.34 -9.98 -10.42
CA ILE A 69 15.23 -11.36 -9.91
C ILE A 69 13.86 -11.66 -9.28
N GLU A 70 12.96 -10.66 -9.25
CA GLU A 70 11.59 -10.83 -8.80
C GLU A 70 10.80 -11.75 -9.74
N ASP A 71 10.00 -12.63 -9.14
CA ASP A 71 9.16 -13.58 -9.86
C ASP A 71 7.99 -12.87 -10.57
N TYR A 72 7.58 -11.69 -10.06
CA TYR A 72 6.52 -10.85 -10.65
C TYR A 72 6.96 -9.39 -10.77
N GLN A 73 7.05 -8.91 -12.02
CA GLN A 73 7.52 -7.55 -12.34
C GLN A 73 6.49 -6.44 -12.06
N GLY A 74 5.22 -6.77 -11.86
CA GLY A 74 4.16 -5.78 -11.63
C GLY A 74 3.98 -5.36 -10.17
N ASN A 75 4.90 -5.73 -9.26
CA ASN A 75 4.76 -5.41 -7.84
C ASN A 75 4.92 -3.90 -7.60
N THR A 76 3.81 -3.22 -7.29
CA THR A 76 3.79 -1.79 -7.03
C THR A 76 3.41 -1.52 -5.57
N THR A 77 4.14 -0.61 -4.92
CA THR A 77 3.79 -0.12 -3.58
C THR A 77 3.23 1.30 -3.69
N ARG A 78 1.98 1.49 -3.25
CA ARG A 78 1.37 2.82 -3.14
C ARG A 78 1.75 3.47 -1.81
N PHE A 79 2.33 4.66 -1.89
CA PHE A 79 2.62 5.51 -0.73
C PHE A 79 1.64 6.69 -0.68
N LEU A 80 1.37 7.19 0.53
CA LEU A 80 0.63 8.43 0.78
C LEU A 80 1.56 9.40 1.50
N VAL A 81 1.64 10.64 1.02
CA VAL A 81 2.34 11.73 1.70
C VAL A 81 1.33 12.47 2.58
N ILE A 82 1.55 12.45 3.88
CA ILE A 82 0.61 13.00 4.87
C ILE A 82 1.11 14.36 5.34
N GLY A 83 0.23 15.36 5.29
CA GLY A 83 0.49 16.73 5.74
C GLY A 83 -0.70 17.31 6.49
N ARG A 84 -0.53 18.50 7.05
CA ARG A 84 -1.59 19.20 7.80
C ARG A 84 -2.67 19.82 6.91
N LYS A 85 -2.40 19.99 5.61
CA LYS A 85 -3.30 20.61 4.64
C LYS A 85 -3.46 19.69 3.44
N SER A 86 -4.69 19.61 2.95
CA SER A 86 -4.98 19.01 1.65
C SER A 86 -4.44 19.92 0.54
N PRO A 87 -3.85 19.37 -0.54
CA PRO A 87 -3.56 20.15 -1.74
C PRO A 87 -4.86 20.69 -2.36
N SER A 88 -4.72 21.69 -3.24
CA SER A 88 -5.83 22.21 -4.05
C SER A 88 -6.21 21.23 -5.17
N ARG A 89 -7.44 21.36 -5.68
CA ARG A 89 -7.97 20.57 -6.79
C ARG A 89 -7.03 20.58 -8.00
N SER A 90 -6.67 19.41 -8.51
CA SER A 90 -5.87 19.21 -9.72
C SER A 90 -6.70 18.87 -10.96
N GLY A 91 -7.95 18.45 -10.78
CA GLY A 91 -8.85 17.99 -11.85
C GLY A 91 -8.81 16.49 -12.08
N HIS A 92 -7.79 15.80 -11.56
CA HIS A 92 -7.68 14.35 -11.55
C HIS A 92 -7.36 13.87 -10.13
N ASP A 93 -8.30 14.09 -9.22
CA ASP A 93 -8.08 13.88 -7.79
C ASP A 93 -8.70 12.58 -7.27
N LYS A 94 -8.25 12.18 -6.09
CA LYS A 94 -8.81 11.13 -5.25
C LYS A 94 -9.11 11.72 -3.89
N THR A 95 -10.23 11.34 -3.29
CA THR A 95 -10.60 11.72 -1.93
C THR A 95 -10.66 10.49 -1.04
N SER A 96 -10.01 10.55 0.11
CA SER A 96 -10.01 9.47 1.11
C SER A 96 -10.91 9.82 2.29
N LEU A 97 -11.74 8.87 2.69
CA LEU A 97 -12.64 8.95 3.84
C LEU A 97 -12.41 7.78 4.79
N LEU A 98 -12.64 8.01 6.06
CA LEU A 98 -12.77 6.98 7.08
C LEU A 98 -14.19 7.01 7.64
N LEU A 99 -14.93 5.92 7.45
CA LEU A 99 -16.33 5.82 7.84
C LEU A 99 -16.53 4.76 8.92
N GLY A 100 -17.31 5.07 9.94
CA GLY A 100 -17.87 4.09 10.86
C GLY A 100 -19.33 3.86 10.53
N LEU A 101 -19.72 2.60 10.43
CA LEU A 101 -21.10 2.21 10.12
C LEU A 101 -21.81 1.72 11.38
N GLN A 102 -23.13 1.73 11.36
CA GLN A 102 -23.90 1.02 12.36
C GLN A 102 -23.75 -0.49 12.13
N ASN A 103 -23.78 -1.28 13.21
CA ASN A 103 -23.66 -2.73 13.10
C ASN A 103 -25.04 -3.35 12.82
N GLN A 104 -25.59 -3.07 11.63
CA GLN A 104 -26.85 -3.63 11.16
C GLN A 104 -26.73 -4.07 9.69
N PRO A 105 -27.50 -5.10 9.28
CA PRO A 105 -27.56 -5.53 7.88
C PRO A 105 -27.84 -4.36 6.94
N GLY A 106 -27.15 -4.31 5.80
CA GLY A 106 -27.34 -3.28 4.78
C GLY A 106 -26.57 -1.97 4.99
N SER A 107 -25.94 -1.74 6.14
CA SER A 107 -25.26 -0.45 6.43
C SER A 107 -24.20 -0.07 5.40
N LEU A 108 -23.40 -1.04 4.92
CA LEU A 108 -22.43 -0.78 3.87
C LEU A 108 -23.10 -0.56 2.51
N ASN A 109 -24.16 -1.32 2.21
CA ASN A 109 -24.91 -1.17 0.96
C ASN A 109 -25.51 0.24 0.84
N GLU A 110 -26.02 0.81 1.93
CA GLU A 110 -26.53 2.19 1.93
C GLU A 110 -25.45 3.21 1.53
N VAL A 111 -24.23 3.06 2.05
CA VAL A 111 -23.10 3.93 1.69
C VAL A 111 -22.77 3.78 0.20
N LEU A 112 -22.68 2.55 -0.31
CA LEU A 112 -22.40 2.29 -1.72
C LEU A 112 -23.53 2.82 -2.62
N THR A 113 -24.78 2.75 -2.17
CA THR A 113 -25.94 3.26 -2.89
C THR A 113 -25.90 4.78 -3.01
N VAL A 114 -25.50 5.50 -1.94
CA VAL A 114 -25.32 6.96 -2.00
C VAL A 114 -24.28 7.34 -3.05
N LEU A 115 -23.11 6.69 -3.01
CA LEU A 115 -22.03 6.96 -3.97
C LEU A 115 -22.44 6.66 -5.41
N SER A 116 -23.07 5.50 -5.63
CA SER A 116 -23.57 5.09 -6.95
C SER A 116 -24.65 6.03 -7.48
N SER A 117 -25.58 6.48 -6.64
CA SER A 117 -26.66 7.41 -7.04
C SER A 117 -26.15 8.78 -7.50
N LYS A 118 -24.94 9.16 -7.04
CA LYS A 118 -24.23 10.38 -7.42
C LYS A 118 -23.19 10.15 -8.52
N ASN A 119 -23.09 8.93 -9.06
CA ASN A 119 -22.09 8.52 -10.04
C ASN A 119 -20.65 8.75 -9.57
N ILE A 120 -20.39 8.52 -8.28
CA ILE A 120 -19.05 8.65 -7.68
C ILE A 120 -18.34 7.29 -7.76
N ASN A 121 -17.23 7.23 -8.49
CA ASN A 121 -16.46 6.00 -8.64
C ASN A 121 -15.58 5.72 -7.41
N LEU A 122 -15.56 4.47 -6.95
CA LEU A 122 -14.70 4.00 -5.88
C LEU A 122 -13.40 3.44 -6.43
N ALA A 123 -12.27 3.88 -5.88
CA ALA A 123 -10.95 3.34 -6.17
C ALA A 123 -10.50 2.30 -5.12
N LYS A 124 -10.99 2.41 -3.89
CA LYS A 124 -10.66 1.48 -2.80
C LYS A 124 -11.77 1.42 -1.78
N ILE A 125 -12.03 0.22 -1.27
CA ILE A 125 -12.78 0.00 -0.04
C ILE A 125 -12.10 -1.08 0.80
N GLU A 126 -11.87 -0.79 2.08
CA GLU A 126 -11.23 -1.73 3.00
C GLU A 126 -11.84 -1.61 4.40
N SER A 127 -12.26 -2.74 4.98
CA SER A 127 -12.77 -2.78 6.36
C SER A 127 -11.66 -3.11 7.35
N ARG A 128 -11.70 -2.46 8.52
CA ARG A 128 -10.79 -2.70 9.64
C ARG A 128 -11.57 -2.79 10.95
N PRO A 129 -11.36 -3.83 11.77
CA PRO A 129 -12.01 -3.93 13.08
C PRO A 129 -11.47 -2.85 14.03
N VAL A 130 -12.35 -2.25 14.81
CA VAL A 130 -11.97 -1.26 15.83
C VAL A 130 -11.42 -1.99 17.06
N LYS A 131 -10.15 -1.71 17.40
CA LYS A 131 -9.51 -2.27 18.60
C LYS A 131 -10.34 -1.94 19.84
N GLY A 132 -10.65 -2.96 20.65
CA GLY A 132 -11.37 -2.82 21.91
C GLY A 132 -12.90 -2.68 21.80
N LYS A 133 -13.49 -2.67 20.59
CA LYS A 133 -14.95 -2.66 20.40
C LYS A 133 -15.36 -3.84 19.52
N GLN A 134 -15.99 -4.84 20.13
CA GLN A 134 -16.49 -6.00 19.37
C GLN A 134 -17.51 -5.55 18.31
N TRP A 135 -17.39 -6.12 17.11
CA TRP A 135 -18.33 -5.93 15.99
C TRP A 135 -18.47 -4.50 15.48
N LYS A 136 -17.50 -3.62 15.76
CA LYS A 136 -17.41 -2.30 15.13
C LYS A 136 -16.31 -2.28 14.09
N TYR A 137 -16.66 -1.84 12.90
CA TYR A 137 -15.76 -1.74 11.76
C TYR A 137 -15.65 -0.28 11.32
N LEU A 138 -14.43 0.10 10.95
CA LEU A 138 -14.17 1.29 10.16
C LEU A 138 -13.89 0.88 8.72
N PHE A 139 -14.32 1.72 7.79
CA PHE A 139 -14.12 1.54 6.37
C PHE A 139 -13.24 2.66 5.85
N PHE A 140 -12.09 2.30 5.29
CA PHE A 140 -11.27 3.19 4.50
C PHE A 140 -11.82 3.19 3.07
N ILE A 141 -12.21 4.35 2.59
CA ILE A 141 -12.77 4.52 1.26
C ILE A 141 -11.92 5.53 0.50
N ASP A 142 -11.49 5.16 -0.70
CA ASP A 142 -10.96 6.10 -1.67
C ASP A 142 -11.93 6.22 -2.84
N MET A 143 -12.23 7.45 -3.25
CA MET A 143 -13.12 7.74 -4.37
C MET A 143 -12.49 8.74 -5.33
N HIS A 144 -12.88 8.67 -6.59
CA HIS A 144 -12.43 9.64 -7.60
C HIS A 144 -13.16 10.97 -7.43
N GLY A 145 -12.41 12.06 -7.58
CA GLY A 145 -12.89 13.43 -7.43
C GLY A 145 -12.32 14.12 -6.20
N HIS A 146 -12.42 15.45 -6.19
CA HIS A 146 -11.94 16.33 -5.13
C HIS A 146 -13.07 16.78 -4.21
N MET A 147 -12.80 17.10 -2.94
CA MET A 147 -13.82 17.62 -2.01
C MET A 147 -14.49 18.92 -2.49
N ASP A 148 -13.79 19.70 -3.31
CA ASP A 148 -14.32 20.94 -3.90
C ASP A 148 -15.25 20.68 -5.11
N ASP A 149 -15.32 19.45 -5.61
CA ASP A 149 -16.26 19.09 -6.66
C ASP A 149 -17.66 18.91 -6.07
N GLN A 150 -18.65 19.61 -6.65
CA GLN A 150 -20.01 19.66 -6.10
C GLN A 150 -20.60 18.26 -5.85
N ILE A 151 -20.45 17.34 -6.79
CA ILE A 151 -20.96 15.97 -6.68
C ILE A 151 -20.34 15.24 -5.47
N ILE A 152 -19.04 15.44 -5.24
CA ILE A 152 -18.29 14.82 -4.15
C ILE A 152 -18.68 15.44 -2.81
N ALA A 153 -18.78 16.76 -2.73
CA ALA A 153 -19.22 17.49 -1.55
C ALA A 153 -20.62 17.05 -1.11
N GLU A 154 -21.56 16.97 -2.05
CA GLU A 154 -22.94 16.52 -1.79
C GLU A 154 -22.98 15.05 -1.33
N GLY A 155 -22.24 14.15 -1.99
CA GLY A 155 -22.14 12.75 -1.57
C GLY A 155 -21.58 12.63 -0.16
N CYS A 156 -20.50 13.36 0.14
CA CYS A 156 -19.88 13.42 1.46
C CYS A 156 -20.82 13.92 2.55
N GLU A 157 -21.63 14.94 2.28
CA GLU A 157 -22.61 15.48 3.23
C GLU A 157 -23.66 14.42 3.59
N ILE A 158 -24.16 13.66 2.61
CA ILE A 158 -25.11 12.58 2.84
C ILE A 158 -24.46 11.48 3.70
N LEU A 159 -23.23 11.08 3.36
CA LEU A 159 -22.49 10.07 4.12
C LEU A 159 -22.24 10.51 5.56
N ARG A 160 -21.86 11.78 5.77
CA ARG A 160 -21.61 12.33 7.11
C ARG A 160 -22.81 12.23 8.04
N ARG A 161 -24.03 12.36 7.48
CA ARG A 161 -25.28 12.23 8.26
C ARG A 161 -25.68 10.79 8.53
N LYS A 162 -25.36 9.87 7.62
CA LYS A 162 -25.72 8.44 7.73
C LYS A 162 -24.75 7.63 8.58
N CYS A 163 -23.46 7.94 8.51
CA CYS A 163 -22.43 7.16 9.18
C CYS A 163 -22.35 7.53 10.67
N SER A 164 -22.06 6.53 11.52
CA SER A 164 -21.85 6.75 12.96
C SER A 164 -20.51 7.43 13.25
N TYR A 165 -19.59 7.39 12.28
CA TYR A 165 -18.34 8.12 12.27
C TYR A 165 -18.01 8.53 10.85
N TYR A 166 -17.48 9.74 10.68
CA TYR A 166 -17.07 10.28 9.40
C TYR A 166 -15.82 11.12 9.62
N GLU A 167 -14.77 10.83 8.87
CA GLU A 167 -13.57 11.67 8.81
C GLU A 167 -13.13 11.79 7.36
N TRP A 168 -12.87 13.02 6.94
CA TRP A 168 -12.21 13.31 5.67
C TRP A 168 -10.70 13.30 5.89
N LEU A 169 -9.99 12.41 5.21
CA LEU A 169 -8.55 12.21 5.35
C LEU A 169 -7.74 13.05 4.35
N GLY A 170 -8.40 13.68 3.39
CA GLY A 170 -7.78 14.54 2.37
C GLY A 170 -8.27 14.23 0.96
N SER A 171 -8.10 15.22 0.09
CA SER A 171 -8.31 15.15 -1.35
C SER A 171 -7.02 15.54 -2.05
N TYR A 172 -6.53 14.68 -2.94
CA TYR A 172 -5.18 14.79 -3.47
C TYR A 172 -5.09 14.30 -4.92
N PRO A 173 -4.11 14.80 -5.71
CA PRO A 173 -3.91 14.35 -7.07
C PRO A 173 -3.72 12.84 -7.15
N ARG A 174 -4.38 12.20 -8.11
CA ARG A 174 -4.17 10.79 -8.43
C ARG A 174 -2.78 10.62 -9.05
N ALA A 175 -2.10 9.54 -8.70
CA ALA A 175 -0.87 9.16 -9.39
C ALA A 175 -1.21 8.61 -10.78
N ASP A 176 -0.52 9.07 -11.83
CA ASP A 176 -0.80 8.76 -13.24
C ASP A 176 -0.81 7.25 -13.57
N ASN A 177 -0.22 6.41 -12.71
CA ASN A 177 0.00 4.98 -12.96
C ASN A 177 -0.74 4.02 -12.00
N GLY A 178 -1.75 4.48 -11.27
CA GLY A 178 -2.57 3.60 -10.44
C GLY A 178 -4.05 3.87 -10.68
N GLU A 179 -4.83 2.82 -10.94
CA GLU A 179 -6.30 2.85 -10.96
C GLU A 179 -6.92 3.76 -9.88
#